data_AF-A0A0K2G9F1-F1
#
_entry.id   AF-A0A0K2G9F1-F1
#
_cell.length_a   1.000
_cell.length_b   1.000
_cell.length_c   1.000
_cell.angle_alpha   90.00
_cell.angle_beta   90.00
_cell.angle_gamma   90.00
#
_symmetry.space_group_name_H-M   'P 1'
#
loop_
_entity.id
_entity.type
_entity.pdbx_description
1 polymer ?
#
loop_
_entity_poly.entity_id
_entity_poly.type
_entity_poly.pdbx_seq_one_letter_code
_entity_poly.pdbx_strand_id
1 'polypeptide(L)'
;MPAHRPSAPLLIPRPLVSALMKLYDYPHPTRPGRTIRGYDRPHAVRTARMCAAVAARLGHPDDRVRAYQIACLLHDLGRAGLDRQLFGMIWSWAKQRGIPTRPREWRAIHPETAYGRETEAFVSLYRRDLIAAGVPMDRWAVEQIEMRLGYARRLARRLRAVKPAVAKLRVRWRPWMQRVMLYYYYPERLAAATPWVKQLAEILVACEQFEAYSNQQRGRDYYVRKKETLSDAFAYLDKLQQDGILSIEVMNALRGLAGEGAFDSILEEARGGPLSRTERRFLRSLVGGRA
;
A
#
# COMPACT_ATOMS: atom_id res chain seq x y z
N MET A 1 34.81 8.04 -14.07
CA MET A 1 33.43 7.98 -14.58
C MET A 1 32.47 8.12 -13.41
N PRO A 2 31.45 9.00 -13.44
CA PRO A 2 30.48 9.06 -12.36
C PRO A 2 29.71 7.73 -12.38
N ALA A 3 29.88 6.91 -11.34
CA ALA A 3 29.12 5.69 -11.18
C ALA A 3 27.63 6.05 -11.28
N HIS A 4 26.96 5.51 -12.29
CA HIS A 4 25.54 5.74 -12.53
C HIS A 4 24.83 5.35 -11.24
N ARG A 5 24.30 6.33 -10.48
CA ARG A 5 23.56 5.99 -9.26
C ARG A 5 22.42 5.06 -9.65
N PRO A 6 22.27 3.91 -8.98
CA PRO A 6 21.09 3.07 -9.20
C PRO A 6 19.85 3.95 -8.97
N SER A 7 18.85 3.85 -9.84
CA SER A 7 17.65 4.66 -9.74
C SER A 7 16.42 3.75 -9.69
N ALA A 8 15.39 4.19 -8.98
CA ALA A 8 14.10 3.49 -8.95
C ALA A 8 13.29 3.81 -10.22
N PRO A 9 13.19 2.86 -11.17
CA PRO A 9 12.76 3.17 -12.52
C PRO A 9 11.24 3.10 -12.66
N LEU A 10 10.73 3.84 -13.64
CA LEU A 10 9.42 3.58 -14.21
C LEU A 10 9.61 2.80 -15.50
N LEU A 11 9.34 1.49 -15.47
CA LEU A 11 9.56 0.55 -16.58
C LEU A 11 8.40 0.54 -17.58
N ILE A 12 7.29 1.21 -17.28
CA ILE A 12 6.15 1.36 -18.16
C ILE A 12 6.01 2.81 -18.64
N PRO A 13 5.46 3.05 -19.84
CA PRO A 13 5.33 4.41 -20.37
C PRO A 13 4.50 5.33 -19.45
N ARG A 14 4.93 6.59 -19.30
CA ARG A 14 4.18 7.61 -18.53
C ARG A 14 2.71 7.74 -18.95
N PRO A 15 2.33 7.67 -20.24
CA PRO A 15 0.92 7.68 -20.64
C PRO A 15 0.12 6.51 -20.04
N LEU A 16 0.72 5.32 -19.96
CA LEU A 16 0.08 4.16 -19.34
C LEU A 16 -0.09 4.38 -17.83
N VAL A 17 0.90 4.92 -17.13
CA VAL A 17 0.76 5.30 -15.70
C VAL A 17 -0.40 6.27 -15.52
N SER A 18 -0.43 7.35 -16.28
CA SER A 18 -1.50 8.36 -16.21
C SER A 18 -2.88 7.75 -16.45
N ALA A 19 -3.00 6.83 -17.41
CA ALA A 19 -4.25 6.12 -17.68
C ALA A 19 -4.66 5.18 -16.53
N LEU A 20 -3.71 4.42 -15.97
CA LEU A 20 -3.96 3.55 -14.81
C LEU A 20 -4.37 4.36 -13.57
N MET A 21 -3.76 5.52 -13.34
CA MET A 21 -4.12 6.40 -12.23
C MET A 21 -5.55 6.94 -12.33
N LYS A 22 -6.08 7.16 -13.53
CA LYS A 22 -7.49 7.55 -13.74
C LYS A 22 -8.48 6.48 -13.25
N LEU A 23 -8.09 5.21 -13.18
CA LEU A 23 -8.96 4.13 -12.68
C LEU A 23 -9.33 4.26 -11.19
N TYR A 24 -8.58 5.07 -10.44
CA TYR A 24 -8.89 5.40 -9.05
C TYR A 24 -10.00 6.44 -8.90
N ASP A 25 -10.38 7.16 -9.97
CA ASP A 25 -11.49 8.09 -9.91
C ASP A 25 -12.79 7.36 -9.59
N TYR A 26 -13.61 7.97 -8.75
CA TYR A 26 -14.82 7.35 -8.20
C TYR A 26 -16.01 8.31 -8.31
N PRO A 27 -17.15 7.90 -8.88
CA PRO A 27 -18.36 8.72 -8.90
C PRO A 27 -18.79 9.10 -7.47
N HIS A 28 -19.15 10.36 -7.25
CA HIS A 28 -19.56 10.81 -5.92
C HIS A 28 -20.89 10.15 -5.55
N PRO A 29 -21.00 9.51 -4.37
CA PRO A 29 -22.15 8.67 -4.01
C PRO A 29 -23.46 9.44 -3.89
N THR A 30 -23.40 10.71 -3.51
CA THR A 30 -24.58 11.56 -3.26
C THR A 30 -24.67 12.80 -4.16
N ARG A 31 -23.72 12.99 -5.09
CA ARG A 31 -23.66 14.17 -5.96
C ARG A 31 -23.50 13.72 -7.41
N PRO A 32 -24.60 13.53 -8.16
CA PRO A 32 -24.55 13.11 -9.56
C PRO A 32 -23.62 13.99 -10.39
N GLY A 33 -22.89 13.39 -11.33
CA GLY A 33 -21.94 14.09 -12.20
C GLY A 33 -20.62 14.52 -11.53
N ARG A 34 -20.52 14.47 -10.20
CA ARG A 34 -19.27 14.79 -9.49
C ARG A 34 -18.39 13.55 -9.37
N THR A 35 -17.08 13.75 -9.50
CA THR A 35 -16.07 12.70 -9.33
C THR A 35 -15.19 12.99 -8.13
N ILE A 36 -15.03 12.00 -7.26
CA ILE A 36 -14.00 11.96 -6.22
C ILE A 36 -12.69 11.57 -6.91
N ARG A 37 -11.73 12.49 -6.92
CA ARG A 37 -10.40 12.22 -7.49
C ARG A 37 -9.72 11.09 -6.72
N GLY A 38 -9.15 10.15 -7.46
CA GLY A 38 -8.48 8.97 -6.92
C GLY A 38 -7.52 9.22 -5.76
N TYR A 39 -7.54 8.31 -4.79
CA TYR A 39 -6.67 8.31 -3.60
C TYR A 39 -5.18 8.26 -3.98
N ASP A 40 -4.37 8.98 -3.20
CA ASP A 40 -2.90 9.15 -3.25
C ASP A 40 -2.15 8.56 -4.46
N ARG A 41 -2.45 9.08 -5.66
CA ARG A 41 -1.76 8.67 -6.91
C ARG A 41 -0.24 8.84 -6.85
N PRO A 42 0.31 9.95 -6.30
CA PRO A 42 1.76 10.10 -6.18
C PRO A 42 2.41 8.99 -5.35
N HIS A 43 1.80 8.60 -4.23
CA HIS A 43 2.25 7.48 -3.42
C HIS A 43 2.27 6.17 -4.21
N ALA A 44 1.18 5.81 -4.89
CA ALA A 44 1.14 4.58 -5.69
C ALA A 44 2.26 4.52 -6.74
N VAL A 45 2.60 5.66 -7.35
CA VAL A 45 3.70 5.76 -8.32
C VAL A 45 5.07 5.59 -7.65
N ARG A 46 5.31 6.25 -6.51
CA ARG A 46 6.57 6.12 -5.75
C ARG A 46 6.80 4.69 -5.25
N THR A 47 5.78 4.09 -4.62
CA THR A 47 5.82 2.69 -4.19
C THR A 47 6.11 1.77 -5.37
N ALA A 48 5.43 1.94 -6.51
CA ALA A 48 5.65 1.10 -7.70
C ALA A 48 7.06 1.22 -8.30
N ARG A 49 7.70 2.40 -8.23
CA ARG A 49 9.11 2.59 -8.66
C ARG A 49 10.06 1.85 -7.73
N MET A 50 9.86 1.95 -6.41
CA MET A 50 10.67 1.24 -5.42
C MET A 50 10.53 -0.28 -5.58
N CYS A 51 9.29 -0.77 -5.70
CA CYS A 51 9.00 -2.18 -5.93
C CYS A 51 9.72 -2.74 -7.17
N ALA A 52 9.71 -1.99 -8.28
CA ALA A 52 10.37 -2.42 -9.52
C ALA A 52 11.89 -2.53 -9.34
N ALA A 53 12.51 -1.60 -8.61
CA ALA A 53 13.94 -1.63 -8.33
C ALA A 53 14.33 -2.84 -7.46
N VAL A 54 13.57 -3.11 -6.39
CA VAL A 54 13.82 -4.26 -5.51
C VAL A 54 13.60 -5.58 -6.28
N ALA A 55 12.53 -5.67 -7.07
CA ALA A 55 12.26 -6.86 -7.88
C ALA A 55 13.36 -7.14 -8.91
N ALA A 56 13.88 -6.09 -9.57
CA ALA A 56 15.01 -6.22 -10.49
C ALA A 56 16.30 -6.63 -9.75
N ARG A 57 16.57 -6.06 -8.56
CA ARG A 57 17.73 -6.44 -7.73
C ARG A 57 17.69 -7.92 -7.30
N LEU A 58 16.51 -8.46 -7.09
CA LEU A 58 16.28 -9.88 -6.76
C LEU A 58 16.25 -10.81 -7.99
N GLY A 59 16.60 -10.30 -9.18
CA GLY A 59 16.75 -11.12 -10.39
C GLY A 59 15.43 -11.54 -11.04
N HIS A 60 14.32 -10.86 -10.77
CA HIS A 60 13.08 -11.14 -11.50
C HIS A 60 13.20 -10.72 -12.98
N PRO A 61 12.67 -11.52 -13.93
CA PRO A 61 12.69 -11.18 -15.35
C PRO A 61 11.95 -9.87 -15.68
N ASP A 62 12.47 -9.11 -16.64
CA ASP A 62 11.95 -7.78 -17.02
C ASP A 62 10.45 -7.76 -17.33
N ASP A 63 9.94 -8.76 -18.04
CA ASP A 63 8.52 -8.87 -18.40
C ASP A 63 7.64 -9.00 -17.15
N ARG A 64 8.11 -9.78 -16.17
CA ARG A 64 7.48 -9.94 -14.86
C ARG A 64 7.56 -8.65 -14.05
N VAL A 65 8.70 -7.96 -14.02
CA VAL A 65 8.84 -6.70 -13.27
C VAL A 65 7.93 -5.62 -13.86
N ARG A 66 7.78 -5.53 -15.19
CA ARG A 66 6.81 -4.61 -15.83
C ARG A 66 5.37 -4.92 -15.44
N ALA A 67 4.96 -6.19 -15.49
CA ALA A 67 3.63 -6.60 -15.06
C ALA A 67 3.41 -6.35 -13.55
N TYR A 68 4.43 -6.61 -12.74
CA TYR A 68 4.40 -6.37 -11.30
C TYR A 68 4.28 -4.88 -10.98
N GLN A 69 5.01 -4.02 -11.67
CA GLN A 69 4.90 -2.57 -11.49
C GLN A 69 3.47 -2.06 -11.75
N ILE A 70 2.75 -2.65 -12.71
CA ILE A 70 1.33 -2.34 -12.94
C ILE A 70 0.47 -2.80 -11.75
N ALA A 71 0.73 -3.98 -11.18
CA ALA A 71 0.03 -4.44 -9.98
C ALA A 71 0.29 -3.49 -8.79
N CYS A 72 1.53 -3.03 -8.61
CA CYS A 72 1.88 -2.04 -7.58
C CYS A 72 1.17 -0.70 -7.79
N LEU A 73 1.06 -0.21 -9.03
CA LEU A 73 0.33 1.03 -9.32
C LEU A 73 -1.16 0.93 -8.95
N LEU A 74 -1.75 -0.27 -9.05
CA LEU A 74 -3.16 -0.50 -8.76
C LEU A 74 -3.39 -1.03 -7.34
N HIS A 75 -2.34 -1.20 -6.52
CA HIS A 75 -2.41 -1.99 -5.29
C HIS A 75 -3.47 -1.47 -4.30
N ASP A 76 -3.73 -0.16 -4.35
CA ASP A 76 -4.65 0.56 -3.49
C ASP A 76 -6.00 0.85 -4.15
N LEU A 77 -6.32 0.23 -5.29
CA LEU A 77 -7.56 0.51 -6.04
C LEU A 77 -8.83 0.26 -5.20
N GLY A 78 -8.75 -0.58 -4.16
CA GLY A 78 -9.82 -0.75 -3.18
C GLY A 78 -10.12 0.52 -2.38
N ARG A 79 -9.21 1.49 -2.31
CA ARG A 79 -9.37 2.82 -1.69
C ARG A 79 -10.04 3.86 -2.60
N ALA A 80 -10.40 3.50 -3.84
CA ALA A 80 -11.14 4.42 -4.71
C ALA A 80 -12.43 4.89 -4.01
N GLY A 81 -12.66 6.20 -4.01
CA GLY A 81 -13.75 6.84 -3.28
C GLY A 81 -13.47 7.13 -1.80
N LEU A 82 -12.22 7.10 -1.33
CA LEU A 82 -11.92 7.44 0.06
C LEU A 82 -12.40 8.85 0.41
N ASP A 83 -13.27 8.94 1.41
CA ASP A 83 -13.69 10.18 2.06
C ASP A 83 -12.82 10.38 3.30
N ARG A 84 -11.87 11.30 3.21
CA ARG A 84 -10.84 11.47 4.25
C ARG A 84 -11.41 11.78 5.62
N GLN A 85 -12.43 12.62 5.67
CA GLN A 85 -12.99 13.09 6.95
C GLN A 85 -13.74 11.96 7.61
N LEU A 86 -14.63 11.31 6.86
CA LEU A 86 -15.42 10.19 7.36
C LEU A 86 -14.52 8.98 7.71
N PHE A 87 -13.61 8.62 6.82
CA PHE A 87 -12.65 7.54 7.02
C PHE A 87 -11.75 7.82 8.24
N GLY A 88 -11.22 9.04 8.34
CA GLY A 88 -10.38 9.45 9.47
C GLY A 88 -11.12 9.44 10.80
N MET A 89 -12.38 9.89 10.82
CA MET A 89 -13.24 9.88 12.00
C MET A 89 -13.47 8.44 12.51
N ILE A 90 -13.90 7.53 11.63
CA ILE A 90 -14.16 6.12 11.96
C ILE A 90 -12.92 5.44 12.53
N TRP A 91 -11.76 5.56 11.86
CA TRP A 91 -10.57 4.80 12.24
C TRP A 91 -9.76 5.43 13.36
N SER A 92 -9.88 6.74 13.58
CA SER A 92 -9.34 7.38 14.78
C SER A 92 -10.17 6.98 16.01
N TRP A 93 -11.50 6.98 15.88
CA TRP A 93 -12.42 6.51 16.93
C TRP A 93 -12.14 5.06 17.33
N ALA A 94 -11.96 4.16 16.35
CA ALA A 94 -11.64 2.75 16.60
C ALA A 94 -10.27 2.59 17.29
N LYS A 95 -9.23 3.28 16.78
CA LYS A 95 -7.88 3.22 17.34
C LYS A 95 -7.82 3.70 18.80
N GLN A 96 -8.52 4.78 19.13
CA GLN A 96 -8.57 5.32 20.50
C GLN A 96 -9.22 4.34 21.50
N ARG A 97 -10.00 3.37 21.01
CA ARG A 97 -10.69 2.36 21.80
C ARG A 97 -10.03 0.99 21.73
N GLY A 98 -8.84 0.88 21.13
CA GLY A 98 -8.14 -0.39 20.95
C GLY A 98 -8.87 -1.37 20.02
N ILE A 99 -9.81 -0.90 19.20
CA ILE A 99 -10.58 -1.77 18.30
C ILE A 99 -9.71 -2.15 17.09
N PRO A 100 -9.64 -3.44 16.72
CA PRO A 100 -8.86 -3.90 15.58
C PRO A 100 -9.28 -3.21 14.28
N THR A 101 -8.29 -2.76 13.52
CA THR A 101 -8.54 -2.04 12.26
C THR A 101 -8.11 -2.82 11.03
N ARG A 102 -7.58 -4.04 11.21
CA ARG A 102 -7.20 -4.94 10.13
C ARG A 102 -7.98 -6.25 10.23
N PRO A 103 -8.31 -6.89 9.08
CA PRO A 103 -9.06 -8.14 9.08
C PRO A 103 -8.40 -9.26 9.89
N ARG A 104 -7.06 -9.39 9.85
CA ARG A 104 -6.33 -10.41 10.62
C ARG A 104 -6.41 -10.16 12.13
N GLU A 105 -6.16 -8.93 12.56
CA GLU A 105 -6.25 -8.51 13.96
C GLU A 105 -7.68 -8.69 14.49
N TRP A 106 -8.69 -8.34 13.66
CA TRP A 106 -10.10 -8.54 13.97
C TRP A 106 -10.39 -10.01 14.24
N ARG A 107 -10.02 -10.92 13.34
CA ARG A 107 -10.27 -12.36 13.47
C ARG A 107 -9.52 -13.00 14.65
N ALA A 108 -8.41 -12.41 15.11
CA ALA A 108 -7.71 -12.89 16.29
C ALA A 108 -8.50 -12.63 17.59
N ILE A 109 -9.32 -11.57 17.62
CA ILE A 109 -10.14 -11.19 18.79
C ILE A 109 -11.59 -11.69 18.65
N HIS A 110 -12.08 -11.80 17.41
CA HIS A 110 -13.43 -12.24 17.05
C HIS A 110 -13.37 -13.49 16.14
N PRO A 111 -12.95 -14.66 16.67
CA PRO A 111 -12.77 -15.88 15.88
C PRO A 111 -14.07 -16.41 15.26
N GLU A 112 -15.23 -16.04 15.81
CA GLU A 112 -16.56 -16.36 15.29
C GLU A 112 -16.94 -15.57 14.04
N THR A 113 -16.21 -14.49 13.73
CA THR A 113 -16.46 -13.71 12.52
C THR A 113 -16.12 -14.54 11.29
N ALA A 114 -17.14 -14.86 10.49
CA ALA A 114 -16.96 -15.54 9.21
C ALA A 114 -15.93 -14.81 8.33
N TYR A 115 -15.00 -15.57 7.74
CA TYR A 115 -13.90 -15.00 6.96
C TYR A 115 -14.42 -14.10 5.83
N GLY A 116 -13.92 -12.88 5.75
CA GLY A 116 -14.37 -11.91 4.77
C GLY A 116 -15.72 -11.29 5.12
N ARG A 117 -16.21 -11.33 6.36
CA ARG A 117 -17.40 -10.62 6.88
C ARG A 117 -17.07 -9.64 8.01
N GLU A 118 -15.80 -9.25 8.13
CA GLU A 118 -15.30 -8.40 9.21
C GLU A 118 -15.93 -7.00 9.18
N THR A 119 -16.26 -6.48 7.98
CA THR A 119 -16.98 -5.20 7.84
C THR A 119 -18.36 -5.26 8.47
N GLU A 120 -19.11 -6.32 8.17
CA GLU A 120 -20.47 -6.51 8.65
C GLU A 120 -20.49 -6.77 10.16
N ALA A 121 -19.56 -7.57 10.67
CA ALA A 121 -19.37 -7.79 12.10
C ALA A 121 -19.05 -6.48 12.84
N PHE A 122 -18.09 -5.70 12.34
CA PHE A 122 -17.74 -4.39 12.90
C PHE A 122 -18.94 -3.43 12.93
N VAL A 123 -19.69 -3.35 11.83
CA VAL A 123 -20.88 -2.50 11.75
C VAL A 123 -21.95 -2.99 12.74
N SER A 124 -22.16 -4.31 12.85
CA SER A 124 -23.14 -4.87 13.79
C SER A 124 -22.81 -4.52 15.23
N LEU A 125 -21.53 -4.62 15.62
CA LEU A 125 -21.07 -4.36 16.99
C LEU A 125 -21.07 -2.87 17.33
N TYR A 126 -20.56 -2.03 16.43
CA TYR A 126 -20.21 -0.64 16.76
C TYR A 126 -21.09 0.43 16.11
N ARG A 127 -22.15 0.06 15.37
CA ARG A 127 -23.02 1.05 14.70
C ARG A 127 -23.56 2.11 15.65
N ARG A 128 -24.05 1.71 16.84
CA ARG A 128 -24.64 2.66 17.80
C ARG A 128 -23.60 3.63 18.34
N ASP A 129 -22.41 3.13 18.68
CA ASP A 129 -21.34 3.97 19.21
C ASP A 129 -20.77 4.92 18.16
N LEU A 130 -20.69 4.48 16.89
CA LEU A 130 -20.28 5.33 15.77
C LEU A 130 -21.30 6.44 15.53
N ILE A 131 -22.60 6.15 15.59
CA ILE A 131 -23.66 7.16 15.50
C ILE A 131 -23.54 8.16 16.66
N ALA A 132 -23.35 7.68 17.90
CA ALA A 132 -23.15 8.54 19.06
C ALA A 132 -21.88 9.41 18.94
N ALA A 133 -20.87 8.93 18.21
CA ALA A 133 -19.65 9.68 17.89
C ALA A 133 -19.79 10.61 16.67
N GLY A 134 -21.00 10.76 16.10
CA GLY A 134 -21.29 11.68 15.00
C GLY A 134 -21.03 11.11 13.60
N VAL A 135 -20.79 9.79 13.46
CA VAL A 135 -20.63 9.14 12.15
C VAL A 135 -22.02 8.83 11.56
N PRO A 136 -22.40 9.40 10.40
CA PRO A 136 -23.64 9.04 9.74
C PRO A 136 -23.49 7.63 9.15
N MET A 137 -23.94 6.61 9.88
CA MET A 137 -23.79 5.18 9.53
C MET A 137 -24.69 4.72 8.37
N ASP A 138 -24.64 5.47 7.26
CA ASP A 138 -25.27 5.18 5.98
C ASP A 138 -24.44 4.18 5.14
N ARG A 139 -24.87 3.94 3.89
CA ARG A 139 -24.14 3.05 2.96
C ARG A 139 -22.73 3.56 2.65
N TRP A 140 -22.52 4.88 2.63
CA TRP A 140 -21.22 5.47 2.34
C TRP A 140 -20.22 5.26 3.47
N ALA A 141 -20.65 5.43 4.73
CA ALA A 141 -19.84 5.10 5.89
C ALA A 141 -19.43 3.62 5.92
N VAL A 142 -20.35 2.71 5.58
CA VAL A 142 -20.03 1.28 5.47
C VAL A 142 -18.96 1.02 4.40
N GLU A 143 -19.01 1.71 3.26
CA GLU A 143 -17.94 1.62 2.25
C GLU A 143 -16.59 2.08 2.80
N GLN A 144 -16.54 3.13 3.62
CA GLN A 144 -15.31 3.59 4.28
C GLN A 144 -14.77 2.55 5.28
N ILE A 145 -15.64 1.82 5.99
CA ILE A 145 -15.25 0.71 6.87
C ILE A 145 -14.67 -0.45 6.04
N GLU A 146 -15.32 -0.77 4.92
CA GLU A 146 -14.91 -1.87 4.05
C GLU A 146 -13.51 -1.66 3.47
N MET A 147 -13.09 -0.40 3.27
CA MET A 147 -11.74 -0.11 2.79
C MET A 147 -10.63 -0.63 3.72
N ARG A 148 -10.87 -0.91 5.01
CA ARG A 148 -9.90 -1.65 5.85
C ARG A 148 -10.32 -3.09 6.11
N LEU A 149 -11.51 -3.31 6.66
CA LEU A 149 -11.92 -4.63 7.14
C LEU A 149 -12.41 -5.55 6.03
N GLY A 150 -12.86 -5.00 4.91
CA GLY A 150 -13.37 -5.74 3.76
C GLY A 150 -12.53 -5.58 2.50
N TYR A 151 -11.25 -5.18 2.65
CA TYR A 151 -10.42 -4.70 1.55
C TYR A 151 -10.37 -5.67 0.36
N ALA A 152 -10.27 -6.98 0.61
CA ALA A 152 -10.23 -7.97 -0.46
C ALA A 152 -11.47 -7.97 -1.36
N ARG A 153 -12.66 -7.87 -0.77
CA ARG A 153 -13.93 -7.86 -1.51
C ARG A 153 -14.09 -6.56 -2.28
N ARG A 154 -13.76 -5.45 -1.63
CA ARG A 154 -13.78 -4.13 -2.26
C ARG A 154 -12.82 -4.07 -3.45
N LEU A 155 -11.57 -4.50 -3.26
CA LEU A 155 -10.57 -4.58 -4.33
C LEU A 155 -11.06 -5.47 -5.48
N ALA A 156 -11.63 -6.65 -5.18
CA ALA A 156 -12.17 -7.54 -6.21
C ALA A 156 -13.30 -6.89 -7.01
N ARG A 157 -14.24 -6.18 -6.36
CA ARG A 157 -15.31 -5.43 -7.05
C ARG A 157 -14.74 -4.32 -7.92
N ARG A 158 -13.78 -3.54 -7.40
CA ARG A 158 -13.13 -2.46 -8.16
C ARG A 158 -12.36 -3.00 -9.37
N LEU A 159 -11.59 -4.07 -9.19
CA LEU A 159 -10.89 -4.74 -10.29
C LEU A 159 -11.86 -5.26 -11.36
N ARG A 160 -12.99 -5.88 -10.99
CA ARG A 160 -14.01 -6.30 -11.96
C ARG A 160 -14.52 -5.13 -12.80
N ALA A 161 -14.81 -4.00 -12.15
CA ALA A 161 -15.30 -2.80 -12.85
C ALA A 161 -14.27 -2.20 -13.81
N VAL A 162 -12.98 -2.18 -13.44
CA VAL A 162 -11.93 -1.55 -14.27
C VAL A 162 -11.23 -2.50 -15.25
N LYS A 163 -11.39 -3.83 -15.10
CA LYS A 163 -10.76 -4.84 -15.96
C LYS A 163 -10.96 -4.58 -17.46
N PRO A 164 -12.15 -4.21 -17.96
CA PRO A 164 -12.32 -3.86 -19.36
C PRO A 164 -11.44 -2.66 -19.80
N ALA A 165 -11.30 -1.63 -18.96
CA ALA A 165 -10.42 -0.50 -19.24
C ALA A 165 -8.94 -0.90 -19.21
N VAL A 166 -8.54 -1.73 -18.24
CA VAL A 166 -7.18 -2.29 -18.16
C VAL A 166 -6.83 -3.09 -19.44
N ALA A 167 -7.77 -3.89 -19.95
CA ALA A 167 -7.58 -4.63 -21.20
C ALA A 167 -7.45 -3.69 -22.41
N LYS A 168 -8.24 -2.60 -22.49
CA LYS A 168 -8.10 -1.57 -23.54
C LYS A 168 -6.74 -0.88 -23.52
N LEU A 169 -6.12 -0.79 -22.34
CA LEU A 169 -4.74 -0.30 -22.17
C LEU A 169 -3.66 -1.36 -22.54
N ARG A 170 -4.07 -2.50 -23.12
CA ARG A 170 -3.20 -3.62 -23.51
C ARG A 170 -2.44 -4.26 -22.35
N VAL A 171 -2.97 -4.12 -21.12
CA VAL A 171 -2.40 -4.77 -19.93
C VAL A 171 -2.99 -6.18 -19.80
N ARG A 172 -2.13 -7.19 -19.86
CA ARG A 172 -2.52 -8.59 -19.59
C ARG A 172 -2.60 -8.83 -18.09
N TRP A 173 -3.81 -8.79 -17.53
CA TRP A 173 -4.03 -9.12 -16.12
C TRP A 173 -3.77 -10.60 -15.84
N ARG A 174 -3.00 -10.90 -14.79
CA ARG A 174 -2.72 -12.27 -14.34
C ARG A 174 -3.26 -12.50 -12.92
N PRO A 175 -3.72 -13.72 -12.56
CA PRO A 175 -4.32 -13.98 -11.24
C PRO A 175 -3.42 -13.62 -10.05
N TRP A 176 -2.11 -13.83 -10.18
CA TRP A 176 -1.14 -13.52 -9.13
C TRP A 176 -1.06 -12.02 -8.79
N MET A 177 -1.37 -11.13 -9.74
CA MET A 177 -1.30 -9.68 -9.52
C MET A 177 -2.23 -9.24 -8.39
N GLN A 178 -3.47 -9.75 -8.40
CA GLN A 178 -4.42 -9.49 -7.31
C GLN A 178 -3.95 -10.08 -5.98
N ARG A 179 -3.36 -11.28 -6.00
CA ARG A 179 -2.93 -11.95 -4.76
C ARG A 179 -1.78 -11.19 -4.07
N VAL A 180 -0.82 -10.70 -4.86
CA VAL A 180 0.26 -9.81 -4.41
C VAL A 180 -0.30 -8.58 -3.69
N MET A 181 -1.31 -7.91 -4.26
CA MET A 181 -1.92 -6.71 -3.68
C MET A 181 -2.65 -6.96 -2.36
N LEU A 182 -3.02 -8.20 -2.05
CA LEU A 182 -3.79 -8.57 -0.85
C LEU A 182 -2.92 -9.05 0.30
N TYR A 183 -1.64 -9.34 0.07
CA TYR A 183 -0.78 -10.05 1.00
C TYR A 183 -0.68 -9.37 2.37
N TYR A 184 -0.62 -8.04 2.41
CA TYR A 184 -0.55 -7.32 3.69
C TYR A 184 -1.74 -7.58 4.62
N TYR A 185 -2.95 -7.70 4.05
CA TYR A 185 -4.17 -7.90 4.81
C TYR A 185 -4.52 -9.38 5.00
N TYR A 186 -4.05 -10.23 4.08
CA TYR A 186 -4.42 -11.64 3.97
C TYR A 186 -3.20 -12.50 3.57
N PRO A 187 -2.14 -12.55 4.39
CA PRO A 187 -0.91 -13.26 4.05
C PRO A 187 -1.14 -14.75 3.79
N GLU A 188 -2.14 -15.35 4.47
CA GLU A 188 -2.55 -16.74 4.31
C GLU A 188 -2.93 -17.11 2.86
N ARG A 189 -3.37 -16.14 2.05
CA ARG A 189 -3.76 -16.37 0.64
C ARG A 189 -2.59 -16.72 -0.28
N LEU A 190 -1.36 -16.53 0.18
CA LEU A 190 -0.15 -16.90 -0.55
C LEU A 190 0.55 -18.13 0.03
N ALA A 191 -0.04 -18.83 1.00
CA ALA A 191 0.57 -20.02 1.61
C ALA A 191 0.94 -21.12 0.58
N ALA A 192 0.09 -21.31 -0.44
CA ALA A 192 0.31 -22.27 -1.52
C ALA A 192 0.77 -21.61 -2.84
N ALA A 193 1.23 -20.35 -2.80
CA ALA A 193 1.69 -19.66 -4.00
C ALA A 193 3.11 -20.08 -4.38
N THR A 194 3.43 -19.98 -5.67
CA THR A 194 4.82 -20.15 -6.13
C THR A 194 5.73 -19.14 -5.42
N PRO A 195 6.97 -19.52 -5.02
CA PRO A 195 7.84 -18.68 -4.20
C PRO A 195 8.05 -17.26 -4.73
N TRP A 196 8.23 -17.12 -6.05
CA TRP A 196 8.42 -15.80 -6.66
C TRP A 196 7.19 -14.88 -6.53
N VAL A 197 5.96 -15.41 -6.46
CA VAL A 197 4.75 -14.59 -6.24
C VAL A 197 4.72 -14.08 -4.79
N LYS A 198 5.11 -14.92 -3.84
CA LYS A 198 5.23 -14.52 -2.43
C LYS A 198 6.30 -13.44 -2.30
N GLN A 199 7.48 -13.62 -2.91
CA GLN A 199 8.55 -12.63 -2.91
C GLN A 199 8.08 -11.28 -3.47
N LEU A 200 7.36 -11.24 -4.61
CA LEU A 200 6.77 -9.99 -5.11
C LEU A 200 5.79 -9.34 -4.12
N ALA A 201 5.03 -10.14 -3.37
CA ALA A 201 4.11 -9.62 -2.37
C ALA A 201 4.83 -9.03 -1.14
N GLU A 202 5.89 -9.69 -0.70
CA GLU A 202 6.78 -9.20 0.36
C GLU A 202 7.46 -7.90 -0.05
N ILE A 203 7.95 -7.79 -1.30
CA ILE A 203 8.51 -6.54 -1.85
C ILE A 203 7.48 -5.41 -1.77
N LEU A 204 6.24 -5.67 -2.19
CA LEU A 204 5.18 -4.65 -2.14
C LEU A 204 4.96 -4.17 -0.71
N VAL A 205 4.86 -5.09 0.26
CA VAL A 205 4.73 -4.73 1.68
C VAL A 205 5.92 -3.90 2.15
N ALA A 206 7.15 -4.34 1.87
CA ALA A 206 8.36 -3.67 2.31
C ALA A 206 8.46 -2.24 1.76
N CYS A 207 8.25 -2.07 0.45
CA CYS A 207 8.29 -0.75 -0.19
C CYS A 207 7.13 0.15 0.24
N GLU A 208 5.93 -0.40 0.39
CA GLU A 208 4.74 0.34 0.86
C GLU A 208 4.96 0.90 2.26
N GLN A 209 5.45 0.08 3.20
CA GLN A 209 5.73 0.55 4.55
C GLN A 209 6.91 1.55 4.56
N PHE A 210 7.98 1.27 3.81
CA PHE A 210 9.12 2.19 3.77
C PHE A 210 8.76 3.57 3.19
N GLU A 211 7.96 3.62 2.12
CA GLU A 211 7.45 4.87 1.56
C GLU A 211 6.51 5.57 2.54
N ALA A 212 5.56 4.84 3.13
CA ALA A 212 4.54 5.42 4.01
C ALA A 212 5.13 6.05 5.28
N TYR A 213 6.13 5.42 5.89
CA TYR A 213 6.85 5.97 7.05
C TYR A 213 7.75 7.16 6.67
N SER A 214 8.14 7.28 5.40
CA SER A 214 8.95 8.39 4.91
C SER A 214 8.12 9.60 4.48
N ASN A 215 6.80 9.44 4.41
CA ASN A 215 5.88 10.45 3.92
C ASN A 215 5.33 11.29 5.08
N GLN A 216 5.95 12.44 5.34
CA GLN A 216 5.53 13.37 6.40
C GLN A 216 4.11 13.94 6.18
N GLN A 217 3.68 13.99 4.93
CA GLN A 217 2.36 14.46 4.52
C GLN A 217 1.72 13.42 3.61
N ARG A 218 1.42 12.22 4.14
CA ARG A 218 0.78 11.19 3.33
C ARG A 218 -0.47 11.78 2.68
N GLY A 219 -0.46 11.79 1.35
CA GLY A 219 -1.40 12.48 0.52
C GLY A 219 -2.77 11.96 0.88
N ARG A 220 -3.52 12.77 1.60
CA ARG A 220 -4.90 12.46 1.95
C ARG A 220 -5.13 11.28 2.92
N ASP A 221 -4.10 10.72 3.54
CA ASP A 221 -4.29 9.83 4.68
C ASP A 221 -4.59 10.66 5.96
N TYR A 222 -5.18 10.02 6.96
CA TYR A 222 -5.75 10.63 8.17
C TYR A 222 -4.77 10.62 9.35
N TYR A 223 -3.57 10.04 9.18
CA TYR A 223 -2.47 10.14 10.13
C TYR A 223 -1.37 11.02 9.54
N VAL A 224 -1.19 12.22 10.11
CA VAL A 224 0.00 13.02 9.88
C VAL A 224 1.14 12.44 10.72
N ARG A 225 2.16 11.86 10.08
CA ARG A 225 3.28 11.19 10.76
C ARG A 225 4.47 12.13 10.90
N LYS A 226 4.28 13.21 11.68
CA LYS A 226 5.29 14.28 11.88
C LYS A 226 6.53 13.85 12.66
N LYS A 227 6.51 12.67 13.31
CA LYS A 227 7.54 12.24 14.26
C LYS A 227 8.32 10.99 13.83
N GLU A 228 7.87 10.29 12.78
CA GLU A 228 8.53 9.05 12.37
C GLU A 228 9.78 9.35 11.55
N THR A 229 10.87 8.70 11.95
CA THR A 229 12.18 8.78 11.31
C THR A 229 12.38 7.63 10.33
N LEU A 230 13.40 7.71 9.47
CA LEU A 230 13.80 6.57 8.64
C LEU A 230 14.22 5.35 9.50
N SER A 231 14.75 5.58 10.70
CA SER A 231 15.07 4.51 11.64
C SER A 231 13.81 3.79 12.12
N ASP A 232 12.74 4.51 12.43
CA ASP A 232 11.45 3.92 12.82
C ASP A 232 10.85 3.08 11.70
N ALA A 233 11.02 3.53 10.44
CA ALA A 233 10.60 2.77 9.27
C ALA A 233 11.28 1.39 9.22
N PHE A 234 12.61 1.35 9.37
CA PHE A 234 13.35 0.08 9.36
C PHE A 234 13.08 -0.78 10.59
N ALA A 235 12.92 -0.19 11.79
CA ALA A 235 12.54 -0.94 12.98
C ALA A 235 11.17 -1.63 12.80
N TYR A 236 10.21 -0.96 12.15
CA TYR A 236 8.92 -1.57 11.83
C TYR A 236 9.06 -2.71 10.80
N LEU A 237 9.88 -2.52 9.77
CA LEU A 237 10.15 -3.57 8.78
C LEU A 237 10.85 -4.78 9.41
N ASP A 238 11.77 -4.57 10.35
CA ASP A 238 12.46 -5.64 11.09
C ASP A 238 11.45 -6.46 11.91
N LYS A 239 10.45 -5.80 12.53
CA LYS A 239 9.35 -6.51 13.18
C LYS A 239 8.56 -7.36 12.18
N LEU A 240 8.25 -6.83 10.99
CA LEU A 240 7.55 -7.62 9.95
C LEU A 240 8.40 -8.81 9.47
N GLN A 241 9.72 -8.68 9.44
CA GLN A 241 10.62 -9.80 9.17
C GLN A 241 10.54 -10.86 10.27
N GLN A 242 10.61 -10.44 11.55
CA GLN A 242 10.48 -11.34 12.71
C GLN A 242 9.13 -12.07 12.74
N ASP A 243 8.05 -11.39 12.35
CA ASP A 243 6.70 -11.95 12.23
C ASP A 243 6.52 -12.89 11.01
N GLY A 244 7.59 -13.13 10.22
CA GLY A 244 7.57 -13.98 9.03
C GLY A 244 6.81 -13.39 7.83
N ILE A 245 6.49 -12.09 7.87
CA ILE A 245 5.81 -11.38 6.79
C ILE A 245 6.79 -10.98 5.69
N LEU A 246 8.03 -10.63 6.04
CA LEU A 246 9.09 -10.27 5.09
C LEU A 246 10.24 -11.27 5.18
N SER A 247 10.79 -11.67 4.04
CA SER A 247 12.02 -12.46 3.98
C SER A 247 13.27 -11.60 4.16
N ILE A 248 14.36 -12.25 4.59
CA ILE A 248 15.68 -11.63 4.75
C ILE A 248 16.18 -11.10 3.40
N GLU A 249 15.94 -11.83 2.32
CA GLU A 249 16.35 -11.45 0.96
C GLU A 249 15.71 -10.14 0.52
N VAL A 250 14.40 -9.97 0.75
CA VAL A 250 13.68 -8.73 0.44
C VAL A 250 14.21 -7.58 1.30
N MET A 251 14.43 -7.81 2.59
CA MET A 251 14.98 -6.81 3.51
C MET A 251 16.39 -6.37 3.12
N ASN A 252 17.27 -7.31 2.76
CA ASN A 252 18.63 -7.02 2.30
C ASN A 252 18.62 -6.24 0.99
N ALA A 253 17.79 -6.62 0.02
CA ALA A 253 17.66 -5.88 -1.24
C ALA A 253 17.15 -4.44 -1.02
N LEU A 254 16.16 -4.25 -0.14
CA LEU A 254 15.65 -2.93 0.22
C LEU A 254 16.72 -2.07 0.90
N ARG A 255 17.41 -2.60 1.92
CA ARG A 255 18.50 -1.92 2.65
C ARG A 255 19.65 -1.54 1.71
N GLY A 256 20.06 -2.46 0.85
CA GLY A 256 21.10 -2.22 -0.16
C GLY A 256 20.73 -1.06 -1.09
N LEU A 257 19.55 -1.11 -1.71
CA LEU A 257 19.09 -0.05 -2.62
C LEU A 257 18.91 1.31 -1.91
N ALA A 258 18.36 1.31 -0.69
CA ALA A 258 18.20 2.52 0.10
C ALA A 258 19.57 3.13 0.46
N GLY A 259 20.51 2.29 0.87
CA GLY A 259 21.84 2.71 1.28
C GLY A 259 22.82 3.00 0.14
N GLU A 260 22.55 2.53 -1.08
CA GLU A 260 23.19 3.00 -2.31
C GLU A 260 22.60 4.34 -2.82
N GLY A 261 21.45 4.74 -2.30
CA GLY A 261 20.77 6.00 -2.62
C GLY A 261 19.80 5.92 -3.78
N ALA A 262 19.36 4.71 -4.15
CA ALA A 262 18.42 4.51 -5.25
C ALA A 262 17.03 5.09 -4.99
N PHE A 263 16.72 5.34 -3.72
CA PHE A 263 15.43 5.87 -3.27
C PHE A 263 15.48 7.32 -2.80
N ASP A 264 16.65 7.97 -2.75
CA ASP A 264 16.79 9.33 -2.20
C ASP A 264 15.77 10.30 -2.81
N SER A 265 15.70 10.39 -4.14
CA SER A 265 14.76 11.32 -4.80
C SER A 265 13.31 10.97 -4.52
N ILE A 266 12.98 9.68 -4.39
CA ILE A 266 11.62 9.23 -4.06
C ILE A 266 11.25 9.65 -2.64
N LEU A 267 12.17 9.51 -1.70
CA LEU A 267 11.97 9.90 -0.31
C LEU A 267 11.84 11.43 -0.19
N GLU A 268 12.61 12.19 -0.95
CA GLU A 268 12.51 13.65 -1.03
C GLU A 268 11.17 14.09 -1.63
N GLU A 269 10.74 13.46 -2.73
CA GLU A 269 9.42 13.65 -3.33
C GLU A 269 8.29 13.34 -2.34
N ALA A 270 8.43 12.28 -1.53
CA ALA A 270 7.44 11.90 -0.51
C ALA A 270 7.37 12.92 0.64
N ARG A 271 8.50 13.53 1.01
CA ARG A 271 8.58 14.52 2.09
C ARG A 271 8.20 15.93 1.64
N GLY A 272 8.26 16.20 0.34
CA GLY A 272 8.11 17.54 -0.20
C GLY A 272 9.34 18.42 0.04
N GLY A 273 10.52 17.81 0.26
CA GLY A 273 11.75 18.53 0.58
C GLY A 273 12.98 17.61 0.64
N PRO A 274 14.19 18.19 0.68
CA PRO A 274 15.44 17.42 0.68
C PRO A 274 15.61 16.60 1.96
N LEU A 275 16.28 15.44 1.86
CA LEU A 275 16.67 14.66 3.03
C LEU A 275 17.73 15.41 3.83
N SER A 276 17.61 15.37 5.16
CA SER A 276 18.62 15.93 6.06
C SER A 276 19.94 15.16 5.96
N ARG A 277 21.04 15.79 6.42
CA ARG A 277 22.35 15.13 6.48
C ARG A 277 22.33 13.88 7.37
N THR A 278 21.59 13.92 8.47
CA THR A 278 21.43 12.78 9.40
C THR A 278 20.72 11.61 8.73
N GLU A 279 19.64 11.88 8.00
CA GLU A 279 18.89 10.86 7.26
C GLU A 279 19.73 10.24 6.15
N ARG A 280 20.44 11.05 5.37
CA ARG A 280 21.36 10.53 4.34
C ARG A 280 22.45 9.68 4.97
N ARG A 281 23.06 10.12 6.08
CA ARG A 281 24.09 9.34 6.80
C ARG A 281 23.53 8.00 7.28
N PHE A 282 22.33 8.00 7.87
CA PHE A 282 21.64 6.80 8.29
C PHE A 282 21.43 5.84 7.10
N LEU A 283 20.89 6.32 5.97
CA LEU A 283 20.71 5.49 4.79
C LEU A 283 22.03 4.89 4.30
N ARG A 284 23.08 5.70 4.17
CA ARG A 284 24.40 5.21 3.71
C ARG A 284 25.01 4.19 4.68
N SER A 285 24.72 4.29 5.97
CA SER A 285 25.19 3.32 6.96
C SER A 285 24.63 1.90 6.74
N LEU A 286 23.48 1.77 6.05
CA LEU A 286 22.85 0.47 5.76
C LEU A 286 23.68 -0.46 4.87
N VAL A 287 24.64 0.08 4.10
CA VAL A 287 25.59 -0.71 3.27
C VAL A 287 26.98 -0.77 3.91
N GLY A 288 27.26 0.14 4.86
CA GLY A 288 28.55 0.25 5.55
C GLY A 288 28.73 -0.71 6.71
N GLY A 289 27.64 -1.24 7.28
CA GLY A 289 27.68 -2.34 8.24
C GLY A 289 27.67 -3.69 7.52
N ARG A 290 28.85 -4.21 7.16
CA ARG A 290 28.98 -5.61 6.71
C ARG A 290 28.87 -6.53 7.93
N ALA A 291 28.00 -7.55 7.77
CA ALA A 291 27.94 -8.87 8.42
C ALA A 291 28.11 -8.94 9.95
#